data_AF-A0A951EYJ0-F1
#
_entry.id   AF-A0A951EYJ0-F1
#
_cell.length_a   1.000
_cell.length_b   1.000
_cell.length_c   1.000
_cell.angle_alpha   90.00
_cell.angle_beta   90.00
_cell.angle_gamma   90.00
#
_symmetry.space_group_name_H-M   'P 1'
#
loop_
_entity.id
_entity.type
_entity.pdbx_description
1 polymer ?
#
loop_
_entity_poly.entity_id
_entity_poly.type
_entity_poly.pdbx_seq_one_letter_code
_entity_poly.pdbx_strand_id
1 'polypeptide(L)' 'SGSGLDPHVSPDSARAQAARVAKAHGTSTDEMNQLIAQFTEPPTPGIFGESRVNVLRLNLALDERWPKR' A
#
# COMPACT_ATOMS: atom_id res chain seq x y z
N SER A 1 -11.16 11.49 -8.92
CA SER A 1 -12.35 10.82 -8.39
C SER A 1 -12.03 10.26 -7.01
N GLY A 2 -12.82 10.60 -5.99
CA GLY A 2 -12.54 10.33 -4.58
C GLY A 2 -12.03 11.58 -3.86
N SER A 3 -12.68 12.00 -2.78
CA SER A 3 -12.64 13.36 -2.22
C SER A 3 -11.34 13.76 -1.50
N GLY A 4 -10.20 13.13 -1.81
CA GLY A 4 -8.94 13.37 -1.10
C GLY A 4 -8.95 13.05 0.40
N LEU A 5 -10.04 12.49 0.94
CA LEU A 5 -10.23 12.23 2.37
C LEU A 5 -10.07 10.76 2.78
N ASP A 6 -10.25 9.81 1.84
CA ASP A 6 -10.03 8.39 2.12
C ASP A 6 -8.69 7.93 1.53
N PRO A 7 -7.63 7.74 2.35
CA PRO A 7 -6.32 7.30 1.89
C PRO A 7 -6.25 5.78 1.67
N HIS A 8 -7.37 5.06 1.60
CA HIS A 8 -7.38 3.60 1.53
C HIS A 8 -7.63 3.05 0.12
N VAL A 9 -6.96 1.94 -0.19
CA VAL A 9 -7.20 1.10 -1.38
C VAL A 9 -7.34 -0.36 -0.97
N SER A 10 -7.91 -1.20 -1.83
CA SER A 10 -7.94 -2.64 -1.56
C SER A 10 -6.54 -3.26 -1.66
N PRO A 11 -6.22 -4.32 -0.88
CA PRO A 11 -4.95 -5.03 -0.96
C PRO A 11 -4.65 -5.54 -2.37
N ASP A 12 -5.66 -5.99 -3.10
CA ASP A 12 -5.47 -6.50 -4.47
C ASP A 12 -5.15 -5.39 -5.45
N SER A 13 -5.76 -4.21 -5.29
CA SER A 13 -5.41 -3.03 -6.08
C SER A 13 -3.96 -2.60 -5.82
N ALA A 14 -3.52 -2.63 -4.56
CA ALA A 14 -2.13 -2.32 -4.21
C ALA A 14 -1.14 -3.33 -4.81
N ARG A 15 -1.44 -4.63 -4.70
CA ARG A 15 -0.61 -5.72 -5.29
C ARG A 15 -0.54 -5.63 -6.81
N ALA A 16 -1.65 -5.28 -7.47
CA ALA A 16 -1.68 -5.09 -8.92
C ALA A 16 -0.72 -3.98 -9.40
N GLN A 17 -0.43 -2.99 -8.54
CA GLN A 17 0.51 -1.90 -8.83
C GLN A 17 1.93 -2.16 -8.33
N ALA A 18 2.15 -3.18 -7.49
CA ALA A 18 3.40 -3.42 -6.79
C ALA A 18 4.61 -3.48 -7.73
N ALA A 19 4.51 -4.19 -8.86
CA ALA A 19 5.61 -4.31 -9.83
C ALA A 19 6.04 -2.95 -10.43
N ARG A 20 5.07 -2.08 -10.74
CA ARG A 20 5.36 -0.74 -11.29
C ARG A 20 6.05 0.15 -10.26
N VAL A 21 5.55 0.14 -9.03
CA VAL A 21 6.11 0.95 -7.93
C VAL A 21 7.49 0.42 -7.56
N ALA A 22 7.67 -0.90 -7.45
CA ALA A 22 8.95 -1.51 -7.14
C ALA A 22 10.04 -1.09 -8.13
N LYS A 23 9.73 -1.12 -9.43
CA LYS A 23 10.63 -0.63 -10.49
C LYS A 23 11.00 0.85 -10.31
N ALA A 24 10.04 1.70 -9.98
CA ALA A 24 10.28 3.14 -9.79
C ALA A 24 11.18 3.43 -8.57
N HIS A 25 11.13 2.57 -7.55
CA HIS A 25 11.91 2.70 -6.32
C HIS A 25 13.19 1.83 -6.32
N GLY A 26 13.46 1.07 -7.38
CA GLY A 26 14.65 0.21 -7.48
C GLY A 26 14.65 -0.97 -6.50
N THR A 27 13.47 -1.48 -6.11
CA THR A 27 13.29 -2.63 -5.22
C THR A 27 12.60 -3.80 -5.95
N SER A 28 12.49 -4.96 -5.32
CA SER A 28 11.81 -6.13 -5.87
C SER A 28 10.29 -6.10 -5.61
N THR A 29 9.53 -6.77 -6.47
CA THR A 29 8.07 -6.93 -6.28
C THR A 29 7.74 -7.67 -4.98
N ASP A 30 8.57 -8.61 -4.55
CA ASP A 30 8.37 -9.37 -3.30
C ASP A 30 8.54 -8.48 -2.07
N GLU A 31 9.58 -7.66 -2.02
CA GLU A 31 9.76 -6.67 -0.95
C GLU A 31 8.62 -5.66 -0.91
N MET A 32 8.13 -5.23 -2.07
CA MET A 32 6.95 -4.35 -2.17
C MET A 32 5.68 -5.04 -1.62
N ASN A 33 5.45 -6.30 -1.99
CA ASN A 33 4.30 -7.08 -1.50
C ASN A 33 4.35 -7.29 0.02
N GLN A 34 5.54 -7.51 0.57
CA GLN A 34 5.74 -7.60 2.02
C GLN A 34 5.43 -6.26 2.71
N LEU A 35 5.86 -5.15 2.12
CA LEU A 35 5.55 -3.82 2.64
C LEU A 35 4.03 -3.54 2.59
N ILE A 36 3.37 -3.85 1.48
CA ILE A 36 1.91 -3.73 1.35
C ILE A 36 1.20 -4.55 2.43
N ALA A 37 1.66 -5.77 2.70
CA ALA A 37 1.09 -6.62 3.75
C ALA A 37 1.25 -6.00 5.15
N GLN A 38 2.39 -5.36 5.47
CA GLN A 38 2.59 -4.66 6.74
C GLN A 38 1.64 -3.47 6.94
N PHE A 39 1.27 -2.80 5.85
CA PHE A 39 0.35 -1.65 5.87
C PHE A 39 -1.08 -2.02 5.47
N THR A 40 -1.40 -3.31 5.41
CA THR A 40 -2.77 -3.81 5.25
C THR A 40 -3.42 -3.90 6.62
N GLU A 41 -4.45 -3.09 6.84
CA GLU A 41 -5.25 -3.10 8.04
C GLU A 41 -6.38 -4.14 7.87
N PRO A 42 -6.53 -5.08 8.82
CA PRO A 42 -7.62 -6.04 8.80
C PRO A 42 -8.97 -5.32 9.04
N PRO A 43 -10.09 -5.94 8.67
CA PRO A 43 -11.40 -5.39 8.97
C PRO A 43 -11.58 -5.23 10.49
N THR A 44 -12.14 -4.09 10.90
CA THR A 44 -12.40 -3.80 12.32
C THR A 44 -13.48 -4.73 12.86
N PRO A 45 -13.24 -5.48 13.96
CA PRO A 45 -14.26 -6.33 14.57
C PRO A 45 -15.53 -5.54 14.91
N GLY A 46 -16.70 -6.04 14.50
CA GLY A 46 -17.99 -5.38 14.72
C GLY A 46 -18.37 -4.32 13.69
N ILE A 47 -17.48 -4.00 12.74
CA ILE A 47 -17.79 -3.21 11.54
C ILE A 47 -17.69 -4.14 10.33
N PHE A 48 -18.77 -4.36 9.60
CA PHE A 48 -18.71 -5.04 8.31
C PHE A 48 -17.81 -4.21 7.36
N GLY A 49 -16.73 -4.81 6.87
CA GLY A 49 -15.80 -4.12 5.97
C GLY A 49 -14.73 -5.05 5.41
N GLU A 50 -14.03 -4.55 4.39
CA GLU A 50 -12.92 -5.25 3.74
C GLU A 50 -11.56 -4.80 4.33
N SER A 51 -10.55 -5.67 4.19
CA SER A 51 -9.17 -5.29 4.45
C SER A 51 -8.77 -4.12 3.57
N ARG A 52 -7.97 -3.20 4.10
CA ARG A 52 -7.64 -1.94 3.44
C ARG A 52 -6.18 -1.59 3.61
N VAL A 53 -5.58 -0.99 2.59
CA VAL A 53 -4.18 -0.53 2.62
C VAL A 53 -4.17 0.98 2.76
N ASN A 54 -3.53 1.49 3.81
CA ASN A 54 -3.34 2.93 3.98
C ASN A 54 -2.21 3.43 3.07
N VAL A 55 -2.58 4.08 1.96
CA VAL A 55 -1.66 4.52 0.91
C VAL A 55 -0.70 5.60 1.41
N LEU A 56 -1.16 6.50 2.29
CA LEU A 56 -0.31 7.54 2.85
C LEU A 56 0.82 6.93 3.67
N ARG A 57 0.50 6.02 4.61
CA ARG A 57 1.50 5.35 5.43
C ARG A 57 2.44 4.48 4.60
N LEU A 58 1.90 3.77 3.62
CA LEU A 58 2.70 2.98 2.68
C LEU A 58 3.69 3.86 1.90
N ASN A 59 3.26 5.01 1.38
CA ASN A 59 4.12 5.94 0.63
C ASN A 59 5.24 6.53 1.50
N LEU A 60 4.93 6.90 2.76
CA LEU A 60 5.95 7.39 3.69
C LEU A 60 7.00 6.31 3.97
N ALA A 61 6.58 5.07 4.25
CA ALA A 61 7.50 3.96 4.46
C ALA A 61 8.31 3.59 3.21
N LEU A 62 7.70 3.75 2.03
CA LEU A 62 8.37 3.60 0.73
C LEU A 62 9.49 4.61 0.57
N ASP A 63 9.22 5.89 0.81
CA ASP A 63 10.21 6.96 0.64
C ASP A 63 11.32 6.87 1.69
N GLU A 64 11.03 6.40 2.92
CA GLU A 64 12.04 6.15 3.96
C GLU A 64 12.95 4.96 3.62
N ARG A 65 12.40 3.85 3.10
CA ARG A 65 13.16 2.62 2.84
C ARG A 65 13.83 2.61 1.48
N TRP A 66 13.16 3.14 0.47
CA TRP A 66 13.60 3.20 -0.92
C TRP A 66 13.30 4.58 -1.50
N PRO A 67 14.10 5.60 -1.19
CA PRO A 67 13.92 6.94 -1.74
C PRO A 67 13.85 6.90 -3.26
N LYS A 68 12.92 7.66 -3.84
CA LYS A 68 12.82 7.79 -5.31
C LYS A 68 14.15 8.30 -5.86
N ARG A 69 14.69 7.56 -6.84
CA ARG A 69 15.92 7.94 -7.54
C ARG A 69 15.63 8.94 -8.64
#